data_AF-A0A0S7YKV2-F1
#
_entry.id   AF-A0A0S7YKV2-F1
#
_cell.length_a   1.000
_cell.length_b   1.000
_cell.length_c   1.000
_cell.angle_alpha   90.00
_cell.angle_beta   90.00
_cell.angle_gamma   90.00
#
_symmetry.space_group_name_H-M   'P 1'
#
loop_
_entity.id
_entity.type
_entity.pdbx_description
1 polymer ?
#
loop_
_entity_poly.entity_id
_entity_poly.type
_entity_poly.pdbx_seq_one_letter_code
_entity_poly.pdbx_strand_id
1 'polypeptide(L)'
;MRKPSARTVQILVLCTMALVAAGCHHQSAGPEQPVPDWLTSTPDDDRYLYAVGISGKTRSVKDAWNQAAQRGRAELGKIIITRVASKDLVISTNRSDYSRQVIEALSDTELYFTEVIARWYDATGTYGPPGFYYVLVRMQREEAERILRKMR
;
A
#
# COMPACT_ATOMS: atom_id res chain seq x y z
N MET A 1 73.51 5.88 -31.34
CA MET A 1 72.15 5.56 -30.84
C MET A 1 71.95 6.28 -29.51
N ARG A 2 71.17 7.37 -29.48
CA ARG A 2 70.96 8.22 -28.29
C ARG A 2 69.73 7.74 -27.49
N LYS A 3 69.92 7.53 -26.18
CA LYS A 3 68.89 7.15 -25.20
C LYS A 3 67.81 8.24 -25.09
N PRO A 4 66.52 7.89 -24.98
CA PRO A 4 65.47 8.86 -24.74
C PRO A 4 65.54 9.41 -23.31
N SER A 5 65.33 10.73 -23.17
CA SER A 5 65.46 11.48 -21.92
C SER A 5 64.25 11.35 -21.01
N ALA A 6 64.49 11.33 -19.70
CA ALA A 6 63.53 11.13 -18.61
C ALA A 6 62.44 12.21 -18.45
N ARG A 7 62.34 13.19 -19.36
CA ARG A 7 61.34 14.27 -19.29
C ARG A 7 59.97 13.92 -19.86
N THR A 8 59.88 12.88 -20.70
CA THR A 8 58.63 12.51 -21.39
C THR A 8 57.67 11.70 -20.52
N VAL A 9 58.15 11.11 -19.42
CA VAL A 9 57.33 10.25 -18.54
C VAL A 9 56.50 11.05 -17.52
N GLN A 10 56.88 12.31 -17.25
CA GLN A 10 56.24 13.12 -16.20
C GLN A 10 54.95 13.83 -16.62
N ILE A 11 54.69 13.98 -17.93
CA ILE A 11 53.50 14.71 -18.42
C ILE A 11 52.29 13.79 -18.58
N LEU A 12 52.49 12.48 -18.72
CA LEU A 12 51.37 11.53 -18.92
C LEU A 12 50.67 11.09 -17.63
N VAL A 13 51.28 11.31 -16.46
CA VAL A 13 50.76 10.85 -15.17
C VAL A 13 49.81 11.87 -14.51
N LEU A 14 49.82 13.13 -14.95
CA LEU A 14 49.01 14.20 -14.35
C LEU A 14 47.60 14.35 -14.94
N CYS A 15 47.28 13.69 -16.06
CA CYS A 15 45.95 13.80 -16.69
C CYS A 15 44.93 12.72 -16.27
N THR A 16 45.35 11.66 -15.57
CA THR A 16 44.42 10.60 -15.12
C THR A 16 43.86 10.84 -13.71
N MET A 17 44.38 11.83 -12.97
CA MET A 17 43.99 12.11 -11.58
C MET A 17 42.96 13.25 -11.40
N ALA A 18 42.34 13.72 -12.49
CA ALA A 18 41.36 14.80 -12.46
C ALA A 18 39.92 14.36 -12.86
N LEU A 19 39.62 13.06 -12.78
CA LEU A 19 38.33 12.50 -13.24
C LEU A 19 37.52 11.78 -12.14
N VAL A 20 37.80 12.07 -10.86
CA VAL A 20 37.09 11.45 -9.72
C VAL A 20 36.20 12.46 -8.95
N ALA A 21 36.15 13.73 -9.34
CA ALA A 21 35.56 14.78 -8.51
C ALA A 21 34.16 15.29 -8.92
N ALA A 22 33.48 14.71 -9.90
CA ALA A 22 32.17 15.21 -10.34
C ALA A 22 31.18 14.09 -10.66
N GLY A 23 30.66 13.45 -9.62
CA GLY A 23 29.68 12.37 -9.79
C GLY A 23 28.82 12.08 -8.57
N CYS A 24 28.69 13.01 -7.61
CA CYS A 24 27.56 12.95 -6.68
C CYS A 24 26.32 13.34 -7.47
N HIS A 25 25.73 12.39 -8.19
CA HIS A 25 24.42 12.51 -8.77
C HIS A 25 23.43 12.63 -7.61
N HIS A 26 23.25 13.86 -7.11
CA HIS A 26 22.23 14.19 -6.14
C HIS A 26 20.91 14.03 -6.87
N GLN A 27 20.37 12.82 -6.81
CA GLN A 27 19.10 12.48 -7.40
C GLN A 27 18.06 13.21 -6.55
N SER A 28 17.66 14.40 -7.01
CA SER A 28 16.60 15.17 -6.38
C SER A 28 15.40 14.25 -6.22
N ALA A 29 15.10 13.88 -4.97
CA ALA A 29 13.88 13.17 -4.66
C ALA A 29 12.74 13.99 -5.29
N GLY A 30 11.97 13.36 -6.18
CA GLY A 30 10.77 14.00 -6.74
C GLY A 30 9.86 14.49 -5.62
N PRO A 31 8.93 15.40 -5.89
CA PRO A 31 8.07 15.99 -4.87
C PRO A 31 7.43 14.87 -4.02
N GLU A 32 7.77 14.87 -2.73
CA GLU A 32 7.24 13.93 -1.76
C GLU A 32 5.73 14.14 -1.68
N GLN A 33 4.95 13.09 -1.99
CA GLN A 33 3.50 13.20 -1.88
C GLN A 33 3.14 13.27 -0.38
N PRO A 34 2.39 14.29 0.07
CA PRO A 34 2.03 14.40 1.47
C PRO A 34 1.26 13.15 1.91
N VAL A 35 1.44 12.76 3.18
CA VAL A 35 0.72 11.65 3.79
C VAL A 35 -0.77 11.96 3.73
N PRO A 36 -1.59 11.12 3.05
CA PRO A 36 -3.02 11.38 2.97
C PRO A 36 -3.73 11.21 4.31
N ASP A 37 -4.70 12.09 4.61
CA ASP A 37 -5.48 12.04 5.85
C ASP A 37 -6.19 10.71 6.09
N TRP A 38 -6.58 10.01 5.01
CA TRP A 38 -7.26 8.72 5.12
C TRP A 38 -6.39 7.60 5.69
N LEU A 39 -5.08 7.79 5.81
CA LEU A 39 -4.18 6.87 6.50
C LEU A 39 -4.30 6.99 8.03
N THR A 40 -4.52 8.20 8.55
CA THR A 40 -4.66 8.43 10.00
C THR A 40 -6.11 8.33 10.45
N SER A 41 -7.05 8.76 9.61
CA SER A 41 -8.48 8.70 9.88
C SER A 41 -9.24 8.33 8.61
N THR A 42 -9.74 7.10 8.54
CA THR A 42 -10.64 6.70 7.45
C THR A 42 -11.88 7.60 7.42
N PRO A 43 -12.41 7.94 6.24
CA PRO A 43 -13.68 8.65 6.16
C PRO A 43 -14.77 7.91 6.93
N ASP A 44 -15.62 8.66 7.62
CA ASP A 44 -16.78 8.14 8.33
C ASP A 44 -18.02 8.83 7.77
N ASP A 45 -18.82 8.09 7.02
CA ASP A 45 -20.11 8.55 6.52
C ASP A 45 -21.15 7.41 6.53
N ASP A 46 -22.42 7.79 6.39
CA ASP A 46 -23.52 6.85 6.48
C ASP A 46 -23.67 5.98 5.23
N ARG A 47 -23.13 6.39 4.08
CA ARG A 47 -23.34 5.71 2.80
C ARG A 47 -22.31 4.63 2.55
N TYR A 48 -21.09 4.82 3.03
CA TYR A 48 -19.98 3.93 2.74
C TYR A 48 -19.29 3.41 4.00
N LEU A 49 -18.73 2.22 3.88
CA LEU A 49 -17.76 1.65 4.80
C LEU A 49 -16.39 1.71 4.13
N TYR A 50 -15.37 2.07 4.89
CA TYR A 50 -14.00 2.27 4.41
C TYR A 50 -13.02 1.35 5.12
N ALA A 51 -11.96 0.97 4.43
CA ALA A 51 -10.83 0.26 5.02
C ALA A 51 -9.53 0.56 4.28
N VAL A 52 -8.42 0.48 5.01
CA VAL A 52 -7.07 0.64 4.44
C VAL A 52 -6.40 -0.72 4.32
N GLY A 53 -5.89 -0.99 3.14
CA GLY A 53 -5.06 -2.14 2.84
C GLY A 53 -3.60 -1.77 2.65
N ILE A 54 -2.70 -2.63 3.10
CA ILE A 54 -1.25 -2.34 3.14
C ILE A 54 -0.47 -3.50 2.54
N SER A 55 0.47 -3.22 1.64
CA SER A 55 1.45 -4.18 1.14
C SER A 55 2.86 -3.60 1.18
N GLY A 56 3.85 -4.45 1.46
CA GLY A 56 5.25 -4.08 1.30
C GLY A 56 5.69 -4.19 -0.16
N LYS A 57 7.01 -4.14 -0.37
CA LYS A 57 7.58 -4.40 -1.70
C LYS A 57 7.32 -5.85 -2.12
N THR A 58 6.91 -6.04 -3.37
CA THR A 58 6.75 -7.35 -4.01
C THR A 58 7.63 -7.41 -5.26
N ARG A 59 7.56 -8.51 -6.02
CA ARG A 59 8.31 -8.67 -7.29
C ARG A 59 7.89 -7.67 -8.36
N SER A 60 6.67 -7.15 -8.29
CA SER A 60 6.10 -6.22 -9.28
C SER A 60 5.27 -5.15 -8.57
N VAL A 61 5.40 -3.89 -9.00
CA VAL A 61 4.60 -2.78 -8.45
C VAL A 61 3.09 -3.06 -8.53
N LYS A 62 2.65 -3.69 -9.63
CA LYS A 62 1.25 -4.10 -9.82
C LYS A 62 0.81 -5.10 -8.73
N ASP A 63 1.68 -6.03 -8.37
CA ASP A 63 1.36 -7.05 -7.36
C ASP A 63 1.28 -6.44 -5.97
N ALA A 64 2.13 -5.45 -5.66
CA ALA A 64 2.05 -4.71 -4.39
C ALA A 64 0.72 -3.97 -4.26
N TRP A 65 0.28 -3.27 -5.32
CA TRP A 65 -1.04 -2.62 -5.34
C TRP A 65 -2.19 -3.62 -5.20
N ASN A 66 -2.12 -4.74 -5.92
CA ASN A 66 -3.16 -5.78 -5.86
C ASN A 66 -3.24 -6.41 -4.47
N GLN A 67 -2.09 -6.71 -3.87
CA GLN A 67 -2.04 -7.27 -2.52
C GLN A 67 -2.54 -6.27 -1.47
N ALA A 68 -2.18 -4.99 -1.59
CA ALA A 68 -2.71 -3.95 -0.72
C ALA A 68 -4.24 -3.86 -0.86
N ALA A 69 -4.77 -3.84 -2.09
CA ALA A 69 -6.22 -3.84 -2.32
C ALA A 69 -6.92 -5.07 -1.73
N GLN A 70 -6.35 -6.28 -1.91
CA GLN A 70 -6.88 -7.51 -1.33
C GLN A 70 -6.90 -7.48 0.20
N ARG A 71 -5.86 -6.93 0.83
CA ARG A 71 -5.82 -6.78 2.29
C ARG A 71 -6.82 -5.74 2.78
N GLY A 72 -6.98 -4.61 2.09
CA GLY A 72 -7.97 -3.59 2.44
C GLY A 72 -9.40 -4.14 2.36
N ARG A 73 -9.67 -4.96 1.34
CA ARG A 73 -10.89 -5.75 1.20
C ARG A 73 -11.16 -6.70 2.37
N ALA A 74 -10.15 -7.44 2.81
CA ALA A 74 -10.27 -8.32 3.97
C ALA A 74 -10.56 -7.52 5.27
N GLU A 75 -9.89 -6.38 5.47
CA GLU A 75 -10.17 -5.49 6.60
C GLU A 75 -11.58 -4.90 6.54
N LEU A 76 -12.06 -4.56 5.34
CA LEU A 76 -13.43 -4.09 5.15
C LEU A 76 -14.45 -5.15 5.57
N GLY A 77 -14.20 -6.42 5.26
CA GLY A 77 -15.06 -7.53 5.72
C GLY A 77 -15.16 -7.62 7.24
N LYS A 78 -14.04 -7.44 7.96
CA LYS A 78 -14.04 -7.38 9.43
C LYS A 78 -14.84 -6.18 9.97
N ILE A 79 -14.74 -5.02 9.30
CA ILE A 79 -15.51 -3.82 9.66
C ILE A 79 -17.00 -4.04 9.44
N ILE A 80 -17.41 -4.67 8.35
CA ILE A 80 -18.81 -5.01 8.07
C ILE A 80 -19.40 -5.86 9.21
N ILE A 81 -18.70 -6.93 9.60
CA ILE A 81 -19.14 -7.78 10.73
C ILE A 81 -19.25 -6.95 12.01
N THR A 82 -18.24 -6.12 12.30
CA THR A 82 -18.19 -5.37 13.56
C THR A 82 -19.24 -4.26 13.63
N ARG A 83 -19.47 -3.52 12.54
CA ARG A 83 -20.34 -2.33 12.53
C ARG A 83 -21.78 -2.64 12.12
N VAL A 84 -21.99 -3.59 11.21
CA VAL A 84 -23.32 -3.91 10.68
C VAL A 84 -23.92 -5.07 11.46
N ALA A 85 -23.20 -6.17 11.66
CA ALA A 85 -23.75 -7.31 12.40
C ALA A 85 -24.02 -6.97 13.88
N SER A 86 -23.23 -6.08 14.50
CA SER A 86 -23.52 -5.60 15.87
C SER A 86 -24.81 -4.78 16.00
N LYS A 87 -25.31 -4.17 14.91
CA LYS A 87 -26.62 -3.49 14.94
C LYS A 87 -27.78 -4.49 14.94
N ASP A 88 -27.58 -5.66 14.34
CA ASP A 88 -28.63 -6.67 14.16
C ASP A 88 -28.56 -7.86 15.16
N LEU A 89 -27.44 -8.06 15.87
CA LEU A 89 -27.21 -9.22 16.73
C LEU A 89 -27.21 -8.89 18.23
N VAL A 90 -28.41 -8.87 18.82
CA VAL A 90 -28.65 -9.29 20.22
C VAL A 90 -28.88 -10.81 20.21
N ILE A 91 -27.93 -11.63 19.74
CA ILE A 91 -28.06 -13.10 19.81
C ILE A 91 -26.72 -13.73 20.20
N SER A 92 -26.72 -14.29 21.41
CA SER A 92 -25.75 -15.25 21.93
C SER A 92 -25.80 -16.54 21.10
N THR A 93 -24.70 -16.91 20.44
CA THR A 93 -23.92 -18.16 20.59
C THR A 93 -22.93 -18.25 19.40
N ASN A 94 -21.64 -18.50 19.66
CA ASN A 94 -20.58 -18.84 18.68
C ASN A 94 -20.16 -17.78 17.61
N ARG A 95 -19.77 -16.58 18.06
CA ARG A 95 -19.33 -15.43 17.22
C ARG A 95 -18.17 -15.72 16.24
N SER A 96 -17.26 -16.66 16.54
CA SER A 96 -16.08 -16.90 15.70
C SER A 96 -16.42 -17.56 14.37
N ASP A 97 -17.28 -18.57 14.38
CA ASP A 97 -17.61 -19.34 13.19
C ASP A 97 -18.47 -18.52 12.22
N TYR A 98 -19.40 -17.74 12.77
CA TYR A 98 -20.16 -16.76 11.99
C TYR A 98 -19.25 -15.71 11.34
N SER A 99 -18.30 -15.15 12.09
CA SER A 99 -17.36 -14.15 11.55
C SER A 99 -16.52 -14.73 10.41
N ARG A 100 -16.09 -15.99 10.54
CA ARG A 100 -15.30 -16.67 9.51
C ARG A 100 -16.13 -16.93 8.26
N GLN A 101 -17.34 -17.45 8.38
CA GLN A 101 -18.25 -17.68 7.26
C GLN A 101 -18.59 -16.38 6.52
N VAL A 102 -18.77 -15.28 7.25
CA VAL A 102 -19.02 -13.96 6.63
C VAL A 102 -17.79 -13.45 5.89
N ILE A 103 -16.59 -13.55 6.49
CA ILE A 103 -15.34 -13.15 5.82
C ILE A 103 -15.12 -14.00 4.56
N GLU A 104 -15.35 -15.29 4.64
CA GLU A 104 -15.21 -16.23 3.53
C GLU A 104 -16.22 -15.92 2.43
N ALA A 105 -17.51 -15.79 2.74
CA ALA A 105 -18.53 -15.49 1.75
C ALA A 105 -18.39 -14.08 1.14
N LEU A 106 -17.88 -13.09 1.91
CA LEU A 106 -17.46 -11.80 1.35
C LEU A 106 -16.26 -11.95 0.42
N SER A 107 -15.28 -12.79 0.77
CA SER A 107 -14.10 -13.06 -0.06
C SER A 107 -14.45 -13.82 -1.34
N ASP A 108 -15.35 -14.81 -1.26
CA ASP A 108 -15.80 -15.68 -2.34
C ASP A 108 -16.74 -14.98 -3.31
N THR A 109 -17.51 -13.98 -2.85
CA THR A 109 -18.23 -13.07 -3.75
C THR A 109 -17.28 -12.14 -4.54
N GLU A 110 -15.97 -12.36 -4.44
CA GLU A 110 -14.91 -11.54 -5.06
C GLU A 110 -15.08 -10.05 -4.79
N LEU A 111 -15.78 -9.63 -3.73
CA LEU A 111 -15.99 -8.22 -3.37
C LEU A 111 -16.17 -7.29 -4.60
N TYR A 112 -16.96 -7.70 -5.60
CA TYR A 112 -17.23 -6.89 -6.81
C TYR A 112 -17.77 -5.50 -6.46
N PHE A 113 -18.35 -5.36 -5.27
CA PHE A 113 -18.90 -4.12 -4.72
C PHE A 113 -17.88 -3.25 -3.97
N THR A 114 -16.60 -3.64 -3.98
CA THR A 114 -15.52 -2.85 -3.37
C THR A 114 -14.76 -2.05 -4.39
N GLU A 115 -14.69 -0.75 -4.15
CA GLU A 115 -14.01 0.19 -5.00
C GLU A 115 -12.68 0.60 -4.36
N VAL A 116 -11.60 0.58 -5.13
CA VAL A 116 -10.36 1.26 -4.76
C VAL A 116 -10.51 2.73 -5.12
N ILE A 117 -10.52 3.61 -4.12
CA ILE A 117 -10.76 5.04 -4.32
C ILE A 117 -9.52 5.91 -4.12
N ALA A 118 -8.49 5.39 -3.44
CA ALA A 118 -7.22 6.08 -3.31
C ALA A 118 -6.06 5.09 -3.21
N ARG A 119 -4.89 5.55 -3.62
CA ARG A 119 -3.62 4.83 -3.56
C ARG A 119 -2.53 5.78 -3.10
N TRP A 120 -1.63 5.31 -2.24
CA TRP A 120 -0.47 6.08 -1.84
C TRP A 120 0.73 5.16 -1.63
N TYR A 121 1.89 5.61 -2.11
CA TYR A 121 3.15 4.87 -2.02
C TYR A 121 4.10 5.65 -1.12
N ASP A 122 4.48 5.02 -0.01
CA ASP A 122 5.41 5.59 0.93
C ASP A 122 6.84 5.32 0.45
N ALA A 123 7.42 6.20 -0.35
CA ALA A 123 8.77 5.98 -0.87
C ALA A 123 9.85 6.04 0.22
N THR A 124 9.66 6.93 1.19
CA THR A 124 10.65 7.39 2.17
C THR A 124 10.43 6.81 3.57
N GLY A 125 9.25 6.27 3.85
CA GLY A 125 8.86 5.77 5.15
C GLY A 125 8.30 6.86 6.07
N THR A 126 7.63 7.86 5.50
CA THR A 126 7.12 9.03 6.23
C THR A 126 5.89 8.67 7.07
N TYR A 127 5.10 7.66 6.68
CA TYR A 127 3.97 7.17 7.46
C TYR A 127 4.23 5.78 8.06
N GLY A 128 4.82 4.87 7.29
CA GLY A 128 5.18 3.53 7.73
C GLY A 128 6.58 3.14 7.25
N PRO A 129 6.86 1.85 7.05
CA PRO A 129 8.16 1.45 6.52
C PRO A 129 8.34 1.92 5.06
N PRO A 130 9.56 2.29 4.65
CA PRO A 130 9.82 2.75 3.29
C PRO A 130 9.52 1.67 2.25
N GLY A 131 8.92 2.10 1.16
CA GLY A 131 8.48 1.29 0.03
C GLY A 131 7.18 0.53 0.25
N PHE A 132 6.32 1.00 1.15
CA PHE A 132 5.01 0.41 1.40
C PHE A 132 3.92 1.05 0.53
N TYR A 133 2.92 0.25 0.21
CA TYR A 133 1.80 0.57 -0.66
C TYR A 133 0.52 0.54 0.15
N TYR A 134 -0.25 1.62 0.08
CA TYR A 134 -1.47 1.82 0.82
C TYR A 134 -2.64 2.03 -0.13
N VAL A 135 -3.75 1.35 0.13
CA VAL A 135 -4.95 1.42 -0.70
C VAL A 135 -6.15 1.68 0.19
N LEU A 136 -6.91 2.73 -0.12
CA LEU A 136 -8.22 2.97 0.49
C LEU A 136 -9.28 2.28 -0.36
N VAL A 137 -10.03 1.37 0.27
CA VAL A 137 -11.20 0.74 -0.33
C VAL A 137 -12.48 1.22 0.33
N ARG A 138 -13.58 1.15 -0.41
CA ARG A 138 -14.92 1.37 0.13
C ARG A 138 -15.95 0.37 -0.39
N MET A 139 -17.04 0.21 0.35
CA MET A 139 -18.27 -0.49 -0.08
C MET A 139 -19.49 0.31 0.38
N GLN A 140 -20.58 0.28 -0.38
CA GLN A 140 -21.86 0.84 0.07
C GLN A 140 -22.39 0.09 1.29
N ARG A 141 -22.87 0.80 2.30
CA ARG A 141 -23.42 0.22 3.53
C ARG A 141 -24.63 -0.68 3.27
N GLU A 142 -25.54 -0.24 2.41
CA GLU A 142 -26.74 -1.00 2.02
C GLU A 142 -26.38 -2.35 1.39
N GLU A 143 -25.31 -2.38 0.60
CA GLU A 143 -24.81 -3.59 -0.04
C GLU A 143 -24.21 -4.56 1.00
N ALA A 144 -23.40 -4.04 1.93
CA ALA A 144 -22.87 -4.82 3.05
C ALA A 144 -23.99 -5.47 3.88
N GLU A 145 -25.04 -4.71 4.20
CA GLU A 145 -26.22 -5.21 4.90
C GLU A 145 -26.98 -6.27 4.10
N ARG A 146 -27.15 -6.05 2.79
CA ARG A 146 -27.80 -7.01 1.89
C ARG A 146 -27.04 -8.34 1.85
N ILE A 147 -25.72 -8.29 1.82
CA ILE A 147 -24.86 -9.47 1.83
C ILE A 147 -25.01 -10.23 3.15
N LEU A 148 -24.94 -9.53 4.29
CA LEU A 148 -25.12 -10.16 5.61
C LEU A 148 -26.50 -10.82 5.77
N ARG A 149 -27.56 -10.16 5.29
CA ARG A 149 -28.93 -10.73 5.33
C ARG A 149 -29.08 -12.02 4.55
N LYS A 150 -28.32 -12.21 3.46
CA LYS A 150 -28.35 -13.44 2.65
C LYS A 150 -27.65 -14.63 3.31
N MET A 151 -26.79 -14.37 4.31
CA MET A 151 -26.04 -15.42 5.03
C MET A 151 -26.75 -15.92 6.28
N ARG A 152 -27.91 -15.34 6.62
CA ARG A 152 -28.78 -15.79 7.70
C ARG A 152 -29.75 -16.84 7.19
#